data_AF-A0AAD5Z7Z2-F1
#
_entry.id   AF-A0AAD5Z7Z2-F1
#
_cell.length_a   1.000
_cell.length_b   1.000
_cell.length_c   1.000
_cell.angle_alpha   90.00
_cell.angle_beta   90.00
_cell.angle_gamma   90.00
#
_symmetry.space_group_name_H-M   'P 1'
#
loop_
_entity.id
_entity.type
_entity.pdbx_description
1 polymer ?
#
loop_
_entity_poly.entity_id
_entity_poly.type
_entity_poly.pdbx_seq_one_letter_code
_entity_poly.pdbx_strand_id
1 'polypeptide(L)'
;MSKDYLDLVWSKVRLWQFTLEQGYSFLFTDVDAMWFRDPFRHISFYADMTIAADIFYGNPEDHNNNPNTGLVFAKPTRKNIEVLKYWREARKRFPTMHEQAVYDKIKYELVSKFDLKVQYVSTEYWGNFCQPQKNFTKLSTFHSCCLVGLEMKFALIKGVTAE
;
A
#
# COMPACT_ATOMS: atom_id res chain seq x y z
N MET A 1 -7.79 16.87 5.40
CA MET A 1 -8.31 15.52 5.72
C MET A 1 -9.09 15.61 7.03
N SER A 2 -10.24 14.93 7.14
CA SER A 2 -11.00 14.92 8.39
C SER A 2 -10.31 14.04 9.45
N LYS A 3 -10.61 14.28 10.72
CA LYS A 3 -10.10 13.46 11.83
C LYS A 3 -10.53 12.00 11.69
N ASP A 4 -11.80 11.76 11.33
CA ASP A 4 -12.35 10.41 11.20
C ASP A 4 -11.67 9.62 10.08
N TYR A 5 -11.36 10.29 8.96
CA TYR A 5 -10.57 9.67 7.90
C TYR A 5 -9.18 9.28 8.40
N LEU A 6 -8.48 10.17 9.10
CA LEU A 6 -7.16 9.86 9.66
C LEU A 6 -7.24 8.71 10.68
N ASP A 7 -8.24 8.69 11.55
CA ASP A 7 -8.41 7.62 12.52
C ASP A 7 -8.72 6.27 11.86
N LEU A 8 -9.50 6.26 10.79
CA LEU A 8 -9.76 5.07 9.98
C LEU A 8 -8.47 4.51 9.36
N VAL A 9 -7.72 5.34 8.61
CA VAL A 9 -6.54 4.86 7.90
C VAL A 9 -5.38 4.50 8.84
N TRP A 10 -5.31 5.07 10.04
CA TRP A 10 -4.38 4.62 11.07
C TRP A 10 -4.86 3.37 11.82
N SER A 11 -6.17 3.08 11.85
CA SER A 11 -6.70 1.80 12.34
C SER A 11 -6.26 0.63 11.47
N LYS A 12 -6.11 0.86 10.15
CA LYS A 12 -5.55 -0.11 9.21
C LYS A 12 -4.15 -0.58 9.63
N VAL A 13 -3.24 0.34 9.98
CA VAL A 13 -1.88 -0.01 10.44
C VAL A 13 -1.90 -0.78 11.77
N ARG A 14 -2.81 -0.43 12.68
CA ARG A 14 -3.00 -1.18 13.94
C ARG A 14 -3.45 -2.61 13.68
N LEU A 15 -4.38 -2.82 12.75
CA LEU A 15 -4.84 -4.14 12.38
C LEU A 15 -3.71 -4.99 11.80
N TRP A 16 -2.91 -4.43 10.88
CA TRP A 16 -1.74 -5.12 10.32
C TRP A 16 -0.76 -5.55 11.40
N GLN A 17 -0.42 -4.65 12.33
CA GLN A 17 0.49 -4.96 13.42
C GLN A 17 -0.06 -6.11 14.27
N PHE A 18 -1.34 -6.02 14.66
CA PHE A 18 -2.01 -7.06 15.43
C PHE A 18 -1.98 -8.41 14.69
N THR A 19 -2.27 -8.45 13.40
CA THR A 19 -2.22 -9.68 12.60
C THR A 19 -0.85 -10.33 12.62
N LEU A 20 0.23 -9.54 12.49
CA LEU A 20 1.60 -10.07 12.58
C LEU A 20 1.94 -10.56 14.00
N GLU A 21 1.50 -9.85 15.04
CA GLU A 21 1.67 -10.25 16.44
C GLU A 21 0.95 -11.56 16.76
N GLN A 22 -0.15 -11.87 16.08
CA GLN A 22 -0.85 -13.15 16.17
C GLN A 22 -0.19 -14.29 15.36
N GLY A 23 0.92 -14.03 14.67
CA GLY A 23 1.65 -15.04 13.91
C GLY A 23 1.12 -15.29 12.49
N TYR A 24 0.23 -14.43 11.97
CA TYR A 24 -0.29 -14.55 10.62
C TYR A 24 0.41 -13.61 9.65
N SER A 25 0.69 -14.09 8.44
CA SER A 25 1.00 -13.20 7.32
C SER A 25 -0.29 -12.55 6.82
N PHE A 26 -0.20 -11.36 6.23
CA PHE A 26 -1.36 -10.74 5.59
C PHE A 26 -1.01 -10.25 4.18
N LEU A 27 -2.00 -10.32 3.30
CA LEU A 27 -2.14 -9.47 2.13
C LEU A 27 -3.34 -8.56 2.42
N PHE A 28 -3.11 -7.26 2.42
CA PHE A 28 -4.15 -6.26 2.57
C PHE A 28 -4.37 -5.58 1.24
N THR A 29 -5.64 -5.33 0.90
CA THR A 29 -6.02 -4.37 -0.14
C THR A 29 -7.10 -3.43 0.33
N ASP A 30 -7.07 -2.17 -0.10
CA ASP A 30 -8.17 -1.23 0.14
C ASP A 30 -9.47 -1.76 -0.50
N VAL A 31 -10.62 -1.42 0.07
CA VAL A 31 -11.94 -1.95 -0.35
C VAL A 31 -12.31 -1.55 -1.78
N ASP A 32 -11.70 -0.48 -2.28
CA ASP A 32 -11.91 0.06 -3.61
C ASP A 32 -10.78 -0.35 -4.57
N ALA A 33 -10.09 -1.45 -4.25
CA ALA A 33 -9.20 -2.17 -5.15
C ALA A 33 -9.90 -3.41 -5.76
N MET A 34 -9.94 -3.49 -7.08
CA MET A 34 -10.49 -4.61 -7.84
C MET A 34 -9.38 -5.56 -8.27
N TRP A 35 -9.63 -6.86 -8.19
CA TRP A 35 -8.67 -7.90 -8.59
C TRP A 35 -9.11 -8.50 -9.92
N PHE A 36 -8.28 -8.32 -10.95
CA PHE A 36 -8.49 -8.89 -12.29
C PHE A 36 -7.72 -10.21 -12.47
N ARG A 37 -6.61 -10.37 -11.74
CA ARG A 37 -5.75 -11.56 -11.74
C ARG A 37 -5.24 -11.79 -10.32
N ASP A 38 -4.57 -12.92 -10.13
CA ASP A 38 -3.95 -13.29 -8.86
C ASP A 38 -2.86 -12.27 -8.43
N PRO A 39 -3.08 -11.47 -7.37
CA PRO A 39 -2.11 -10.48 -6.91
C PRO A 39 -0.88 -11.11 -6.24
N PHE A 40 -0.97 -12.37 -5.79
CA PHE A 40 0.14 -13.05 -5.11
C PHE A 40 1.35 -13.27 -6.04
N ARG A 41 1.14 -13.25 -7.36
CA ARG A 41 2.21 -13.35 -8.37
C ARG A 41 3.23 -12.21 -8.30
N HIS A 42 2.86 -11.08 -7.70
CA HIS A 42 3.69 -9.88 -7.59
C HIS A 42 4.22 -9.63 -6.17
N ILE A 43 3.95 -10.57 -5.26
CA ILE A 43 4.44 -10.54 -3.89
C ILE A 43 5.79 -11.24 -3.82
N SER A 44 6.79 -10.57 -3.25
CA SER A 44 8.11 -11.18 -3.04
C SER A 44 8.16 -11.96 -1.75
N PHE A 45 8.66 -13.20 -1.86
CA PHE A 45 8.99 -14.00 -0.68
C PHE A 45 10.33 -13.62 -0.05
N TYR A 46 11.18 -12.86 -0.75
CA TYR A 46 12.50 -12.46 -0.24
C TYR A 46 12.46 -11.11 0.49
N ALA A 47 11.55 -10.22 0.10
CA ALA A 47 11.36 -8.94 0.78
C ALA A 47 10.72 -9.12 2.17
N ASP A 48 11.03 -8.21 3.08
CA ASP A 48 10.37 -8.13 4.39
C ASP A 48 8.90 -7.68 4.20
N MET A 49 8.68 -6.73 3.28
CA MET A 49 7.36 -6.23 2.91
C MET A 49 7.24 -6.05 1.39
N THR A 50 6.04 -6.27 0.85
CA THR A 50 5.67 -5.82 -0.50
C THR A 50 4.63 -4.71 -0.39
N ILE A 51 4.80 -3.61 -1.11
CA ILE A 51 3.88 -2.48 -1.14
C ILE A 51 3.59 -2.08 -2.58
N ALA A 52 2.39 -1.62 -2.91
CA ALA A 52 2.16 -1.07 -4.25
C ALA A 52 2.86 0.29 -4.43
N ALA A 53 2.96 0.75 -5.68
CA ALA A 53 3.45 2.08 -6.01
C ALA A 53 2.37 2.92 -6.71
N ASP A 54 2.24 4.19 -6.31
CA ASP A 54 1.49 5.20 -7.09
C ASP A 54 2.32 5.71 -8.27
N ILE A 55 3.64 5.80 -8.09
CA ILE A 55 4.61 6.13 -9.14
C ILE A 55 5.78 5.16 -9.04
N PHE A 56 6.05 4.46 -10.14
CA PHE A 56 7.09 3.45 -10.25
C PHE A 56 8.20 3.92 -11.20
N TYR A 57 9.45 3.98 -10.70
CA TYR A 57 10.62 4.48 -11.44
C TYR A 57 11.43 3.35 -12.10
N GLY A 58 10.90 2.14 -12.18
CA GLY A 58 11.47 1.02 -12.94
C GLY A 58 12.15 -0.05 -12.10
N ASN A 59 12.76 0.31 -10.98
CA ASN A 59 13.39 -0.65 -10.06
C ASN A 59 12.47 -0.96 -8.86
N PRO A 60 12.03 -2.21 -8.66
CA PRO A 60 11.13 -2.56 -7.56
C PRO A 60 11.76 -2.52 -6.17
N GLU A 61 13.08 -2.46 -6.04
CA GLU A 61 13.76 -2.32 -4.74
C GLU A 61 14.18 -0.87 -4.44
N ASP A 62 13.95 0.05 -5.38
CA ASP A 62 14.30 1.45 -5.18
C ASP A 62 13.28 2.15 -4.28
N HIS A 63 13.76 2.65 -3.14
CA HIS A 63 12.94 3.41 -2.22
C HIS A 63 12.51 4.78 -2.75
N ASN A 64 13.03 5.25 -3.89
CA ASN A 64 12.51 6.46 -4.56
C ASN A 64 11.09 6.28 -5.10
N ASN A 65 10.62 5.05 -5.30
CA ASN A 65 9.23 4.77 -5.68
C ASN A 65 8.25 5.44 -4.70
N ASN A 66 7.13 5.93 -5.24
CA ASN A 66 6.09 6.53 -4.43
C ASN A 66 5.12 5.44 -3.96
N PRO A 67 5.01 5.17 -2.66
CA PRO A 67 4.29 4.02 -2.11
C PRO A 67 2.77 4.21 -2.23
N ASN A 68 2.04 3.11 -2.39
CA ASN A 68 0.59 3.03 -2.27
C ASN A 68 0.21 1.97 -1.23
N THR A 69 -0.44 2.36 -0.13
CA THR A 69 -0.83 1.47 0.97
C THR A 69 -2.16 0.77 0.75
N GLY A 70 -2.73 0.91 -0.45
CA GLY A 70 -3.88 0.16 -0.93
C GLY A 70 -3.54 -1.27 -1.32
N LEU A 71 -2.25 -1.64 -1.39
CA LEU A 71 -1.80 -3.04 -1.31
C LEU A 71 -0.54 -3.14 -0.46
N VAL A 72 -0.60 -3.97 0.58
CA VAL A 72 0.54 -4.27 1.46
C VAL A 72 0.54 -5.75 1.78
N PHE A 73 1.70 -6.40 1.65
CA PHE A 73 1.94 -7.74 2.16
C PHE A 73 3.10 -7.74 3.15
N ALA A 74 2.94 -8.45 4.26
CA ALA A 74 4.00 -8.65 5.23
C ALA A 74 3.88 -10.01 5.94
N LYS A 75 5.03 -10.54 6.36
CA LYS A 75 5.16 -11.79 7.13
C LYS A 75 5.30 -11.49 8.64
N PRO A 76 4.91 -12.43 9.52
CA PRO A 76 4.95 -12.26 10.98
C PRO A 76 6.37 -12.44 11.53
N THR A 77 7.30 -11.59 11.09
CA THR A 77 8.66 -11.56 11.63
C THR A 77 8.75 -10.53 12.75
N ARG A 78 9.66 -10.76 13.70
CA ARG A 78 9.96 -9.76 14.75
C ARG A 78 10.33 -8.40 14.14
N LYS A 79 11.07 -8.41 13.03
CA LYS A 79 11.43 -7.19 12.29
C LYS A 79 10.18 -6.43 11.81
N ASN A 80 9.25 -7.11 11.14
CA ASN A 80 8.06 -6.49 10.58
C ASN A 80 7.10 -5.95 11.65
N ILE A 81 6.97 -6.63 12.79
CA ILE A 81 6.19 -6.15 13.93
C ILE A 81 6.77 -4.82 14.45
N GLU A 82 8.10 -4.75 14.65
CA GLU A 82 8.76 -3.52 15.11
C GLU A 82 8.69 -2.40 14.06
N VAL A 83 8.77 -2.72 12.77
CA VAL A 83 8.59 -1.76 11.67
C VAL A 83 7.19 -1.15 11.68
N LEU A 84 6.14 -1.97 11.78
CA LEU A 84 4.75 -1.47 11.85
C LEU A 84 4.50 -0.64 13.11
N LYS A 85 5.09 -1.04 14.24
CA LYS A 85 5.07 -0.24 15.47
C LYS A 85 5.76 1.10 15.28
N TYR A 86 6.97 1.14 14.70
CA TYR A 86 7.69 2.39 14.44
C TYR A 86 6.90 3.31 13.51
N TRP A 87 6.34 2.76 12.43
CA TRP A 87 5.52 3.50 11.48
C TRP A 87 4.25 4.08 12.15
N ARG A 88 3.56 3.28 12.97
CA ARG A 88 2.41 3.75 13.76
C ARG A 88 2.77 4.88 14.71
N GLU A 89 3.86 4.75 15.46
CA GLU A 89 4.29 5.78 16.41
C GLU A 89 4.78 7.06 15.71
N ALA A 90 5.28 6.96 14.46
CA ALA A 90 5.67 8.11 13.66
C ALA A 90 4.50 9.08 13.38
N ARG A 91 3.24 8.62 13.46
CA ARG A 91 2.04 9.49 13.40
C ARG A 91 2.15 10.71 14.31
N LYS A 92 2.79 10.59 15.49
CA LYS A 92 2.95 11.70 16.45
C LYS A 92 3.76 12.87 15.87
N ARG A 93 4.69 12.60 14.96
CA ARG A 93 5.49 13.62 14.24
C ARG A 93 4.73 14.25 13.08
N PHE A 94 3.66 13.61 12.62
CA PHE A 94 2.90 13.99 11.42
C PHE A 94 1.38 13.93 11.67
N PRO A 95 0.85 14.73 12.62
CA PRO A 95 -0.50 14.55 13.16
C PRO A 95 -1.63 14.72 12.13
N THR A 96 -1.36 15.42 11.02
CA THR A 96 -2.33 15.72 9.96
C THR A 96 -2.19 14.82 8.73
N MET A 97 -1.25 13.87 8.73
CA MET A 97 -0.95 13.02 7.59
C MET A 97 -1.55 11.62 7.74
N HIS A 98 -1.99 11.05 6.62
CA HIS A 98 -2.35 9.65 6.52
C HIS A 98 -1.11 8.76 6.53
N GLU A 99 -1.30 7.48 6.83
CA GLU A 99 -0.27 6.47 7.00
C GLU A 99 0.64 6.31 5.78
N GLN A 100 0.12 6.35 4.55
CA GLN A 100 0.95 6.27 3.33
C GLN A 100 1.90 7.45 3.19
N ALA A 101 1.41 8.69 3.41
CA ALA A 101 2.25 9.87 3.37
C ALA A 101 3.34 9.82 4.46
N VAL A 102 2.99 9.33 5.66
CA VAL A 102 3.98 9.14 6.73
C VAL A 102 5.01 8.08 6.36
N TYR A 103 4.60 6.96 5.78
CA TYR A 103 5.53 5.94 5.29
C TYR A 103 6.53 6.53 4.29
N ASP A 104 6.04 7.30 3.32
CA ASP A 104 6.90 7.93 2.32
C ASP A 104 7.94 8.88 2.95
N LYS A 105 7.56 9.58 4.02
CA LYS A 105 8.47 10.45 4.80
C LYS A 105 9.52 9.68 5.60
N ILE A 106 9.21 8.48 6.07
CA ILE A 106 10.07 7.72 6.99
C ILE A 106 10.73 6.49 6.37
N LYS A 107 10.46 6.16 5.10
CA LYS A 107 10.96 4.92 4.46
C LYS A 107 12.48 4.75 4.58
N TYR A 108 13.25 5.84 4.46
CA TYR A 108 14.70 5.81 4.67
C TYR A 108 15.11 5.61 6.13
N GLU A 109 14.32 6.09 7.09
CA GLU A 109 14.50 5.75 8.50
C GLU A 109 14.24 4.26 8.74
N LEU A 110 13.23 3.69 8.08
CA LEU A 110 12.91 2.26 8.20
C LEU A 110 14.03 1.37 7.66
N VAL A 111 14.58 1.73 6.51
CA VAL A 111 15.73 1.05 5.91
C VAL A 111 16.95 1.14 6.84
N SER A 112 17.32 2.34 7.26
CA SER A 112 18.52 2.55 8.09
C SER A 112 18.42 1.92 9.49
N LYS A 113 17.24 1.91 10.13
CA LYS A 113 17.05 1.41 11.49
C LYS A 113 16.81 -0.10 11.56
N PHE A 114 16.14 -0.68 10.56
CA PHE A 114 15.67 -2.06 10.60
C PHE A 114 16.24 -2.95 9.50
N ASP A 115 17.06 -2.41 8.60
CA ASP A 115 17.47 -3.07 7.35
C ASP A 115 16.22 -3.59 6.62
N LEU A 116 15.20 -2.72 6.49
CA LEU A 116 13.92 -3.09 5.92
C LEU A 116 14.05 -3.25 4.40
N LYS A 117 13.80 -4.45 3.90
CA LYS A 117 13.76 -4.75 2.46
C LYS A 117 12.34 -4.65 1.95
N VAL A 118 12.08 -3.69 1.07
CA VAL A 118 10.76 -3.43 0.49
C VAL A 118 10.79 -3.72 -0.99
N GLN A 119 9.81 -4.48 -1.46
CA GLN A 119 9.52 -4.57 -2.89
C GLN A 119 8.30 -3.71 -3.24
N TYR A 120 8.43 -2.86 -4.25
CA TYR A 120 7.35 -2.07 -4.82
C TYR A 120 6.70 -2.81 -5.99
N VAL A 121 5.37 -2.95 -5.97
CA VAL A 121 4.61 -3.49 -7.11
C VAL A 121 4.52 -2.42 -8.19
N SER A 122 4.97 -2.77 -9.40
CA SER A 122 4.94 -1.89 -10.58
C SER A 122 3.52 -1.42 -10.91
N THR A 123 3.39 -0.19 -11.41
CA THR A 123 2.12 0.37 -11.89
C THR A 123 1.57 -0.37 -13.11
N GLU A 124 2.38 -1.22 -13.75
CA GLU A 124 1.95 -2.14 -14.80
C GLU A 124 0.99 -3.23 -14.27
N TYR A 125 1.18 -3.65 -13.02
CA TYR A 125 0.36 -4.67 -12.35
C TYR A 125 -0.62 -4.06 -11.34
N TRP A 126 -0.26 -2.89 -10.78
CA TRP A 126 -1.07 -2.09 -9.86
C TRP A 126 -1.50 -0.77 -10.52
N GLY A 127 -2.65 -0.77 -11.18
CA GLY A 127 -3.18 0.43 -11.84
C GLY A 127 -4.00 1.29 -10.90
N ASN A 128 -4.13 2.57 -11.22
CA ASN A 128 -4.98 3.50 -10.49
C ASN A 128 -5.54 4.60 -11.40
N PHE A 129 -6.44 5.46 -10.90
CA PHE A 129 -6.88 6.64 -11.65
C PHE A 129 -5.88 7.81 -11.66
N CYS A 130 -4.83 7.76 -10.85
CA CYS A 130 -3.79 8.79 -10.84
C CYS A 130 -2.96 8.78 -12.14
N GLN A 131 -2.83 7.63 -12.80
CA GLN A 131 -2.10 7.48 -14.05
C GLN A 131 -3.05 7.31 -15.25
N PRO A 132 -2.83 8.03 -16.37
CA PRO A 132 -3.74 8.02 -17.51
C PRO A 132 -3.63 6.77 -18.39
N GLN A 133 -2.44 6.17 -18.50
CA GLN A 133 -2.20 5.00 -19.35
C GLN A 133 -2.26 3.71 -18.54
N LYS A 134 -3.04 2.73 -19.02
CA LYS A 134 -3.19 1.42 -18.40
C LYS A 134 -3.15 0.33 -19.45
N ASN A 135 -2.51 -0.79 -19.10
CA ASN A 135 -2.57 -1.99 -19.90
C ASN A 135 -3.35 -3.08 -19.17
N PHE A 136 -4.65 -3.16 -19.43
CA PHE A 136 -5.56 -4.14 -18.81
C PHE A 136 -5.20 -5.59 -19.12
N THR A 137 -4.39 -5.85 -20.16
CA THR A 137 -3.89 -7.21 -20.45
C THR A 137 -2.86 -7.71 -19.43
N LYS A 138 -2.17 -6.79 -18.73
CA LYS A 138 -1.14 -7.11 -17.71
C LYS A 138 -1.61 -6.85 -16.28
N LEU A 139 -2.57 -5.95 -16.12
CA LEU A 139 -3.07 -5.50 -14.84
C LEU A 139 -3.51 -6.66 -13.93
N SER A 140 -3.06 -6.72 -12.69
CA SER A 140 -3.57 -7.70 -11.73
C SER A 140 -4.58 -7.08 -10.78
N THR A 141 -4.37 -5.82 -10.44
CA THR A 141 -5.18 -5.09 -9.48
C THR A 141 -5.35 -3.65 -9.94
N PHE A 142 -6.54 -3.10 -9.73
CA PHE A 142 -6.87 -1.71 -10.01
C PHE A 142 -7.37 -1.02 -8.75
N HIS A 143 -6.72 0.04 -8.30
CA HIS A 143 -7.13 0.82 -7.15
C HIS A 143 -7.83 2.10 -7.59
N SER A 144 -9.08 2.31 -7.17
CA SER A 144 -9.79 3.55 -7.45
C SER A 144 -9.39 4.73 -6.55
N CYS A 145 -8.08 4.90 -6.29
CA CYS A 145 -7.55 6.09 -5.63
C CYS A 145 -7.57 7.31 -6.57
N CYS A 146 -7.19 8.47 -6.04
CA CYS A 146 -7.20 9.77 -6.74
C CYS A 146 -8.58 10.28 -7.22
N LEU A 147 -9.67 9.62 -6.82
CA LEU A 147 -11.04 10.11 -7.01
C LEU A 147 -11.60 10.65 -5.70
N VAL A 148 -12.23 11.82 -5.75
CA VAL A 148 -12.86 12.45 -4.59
C VAL A 148 -14.34 12.11 -4.56
N GLY A 149 -14.79 11.58 -3.42
CA GLY A 149 -16.19 11.25 -3.19
C GLY A 149 -16.59 9.85 -3.68
N LEU A 150 -17.58 9.26 -3.00
CA LEU A 150 -18.06 7.92 -3.30
C LEU A 150 -18.77 7.84 -4.66
N GLU A 151 -19.56 8.85 -5.02
CA GLU A 151 -20.33 8.86 -6.26
C GLU A 151 -19.44 8.74 -7.50
N MET A 152 -18.37 9.54 -7.56
CA MET A 152 -17.40 9.50 -8.66
C MET A 152 -16.68 8.15 -8.73
N LYS A 153 -16.30 7.59 -7.57
CA LYS A 153 -15.70 6.24 -7.49
C LYS A 153 -16.66 5.20 -8.06
N PHE A 154 -17.91 5.17 -7.60
CA PHE A 154 -18.91 4.21 -8.10
C PHE A 154 -19.17 4.34 -9.59
N ALA A 155 -19.27 5.57 -10.11
CA ALA A 155 -19.51 5.81 -11.53
C ALA A 155 -18.36 5.28 -12.40
N LEU A 156 -17.11 5.55 -12.03
CA LEU A 156 -15.94 5.18 -12.83
C LEU A 156 -15.54 3.72 -12.68
N ILE A 157 -15.67 3.15 -11.46
CA ILE A 157 -15.37 1.72 -11.22
C ILE A 157 -16.20 0.81 -12.11
N LYS A 158 -17.49 1.14 -12.33
CA LYS A 158 -18.36 0.36 -13.22
C LYS A 158 -17.81 0.24 -14.65
N GLY A 159 -17.13 1.27 -15.15
CA GLY A 159 -16.48 1.22 -16.47
C GLY A 159 -15.26 0.31 -16.50
N VAL A 160 -14.53 0.20 -15.38
CA VAL A 160 -13.32 -0.63 -15.26
C VAL A 160 -13.68 -2.12 -15.15
N THR A 161 -14.83 -2.46 -14.56
CA THR A 161 -15.26 -3.87 -14.37
C THR A 161 -16.17 -4.41 -15.46
N ALA A 162 -16.54 -3.58 -16.45
CA ALA A 162 -17.44 -3.96 -17.55
C ALA A 162 -16.70 -4.41 -18.83
N GLU A 163 -15.36 -4.32 -18.84
CA GLU A 163 -14.46 -4.85 -19.87
C GLU A 163 -13.96 -6.26 -19.50
#